data_AF-A0A382C3K8-F1
#
_entry.id   AF-A0A382C3K8-F1
#
_cell.length_a   1.000
_cell.length_b   1.000
_cell.length_c   1.000
_cell.angle_alpha   90.00
_cell.angle_beta   90.00
_cell.angle_gamma   90.00
#
_symmetry.space_group_name_H-M   'P 1'
#
loop_
_entity.id
_entity.type
_entity.pdbx_description
1 polymer ?
#
loop_
_entity_poly.entity_id
_entity_poly.type
_entity_poly.pdbx_seq_one_letter_code
_entity_poly.pdbx_strand_id
1 'polypeptide(L)'
;MFKDIKKKAEEKASEVKDVTTSVGSKVADQAKNIGESASDLATGAVKTASDAASSAGKMAKGAIDSVVISLATKIVVRSMKKVGKKGSSYISDDSKYEMFVDRTWEILPLPVRLVGRDSLGYDTAMFTLRNTVFGKDDNEPEIDKNDEGIIKKTIKGMFR
;
A
#
# COMPACT_ATOMS: atom_id res chain seq x y z
N MET A 1 36.07 24.04 10.97
CA MET A 1 35.09 23.13 11.59
C MET A 1 33.69 23.27 11.01
N PHE A 2 33.07 24.46 10.89
CA PHE A 2 31.74 24.58 10.22
C PHE A 2 31.78 24.61 8.68
N LYS A 3 32.92 24.95 8.06
CA LYS A 3 33.08 24.92 6.59
C LYS A 3 33.17 23.50 6.02
N ASP A 4 33.68 22.57 6.82
CA ASP A 4 33.94 21.19 6.42
C ASP A 4 32.66 20.34 6.37
N ILE A 5 31.67 20.67 7.21
CA ILE A 5 30.36 19.99 7.24
C ILE A 5 29.52 20.39 6.02
N LYS A 6 29.57 21.66 5.60
CA LYS A 6 28.82 22.16 4.43
C LYS A 6 29.35 21.54 3.12
N LYS A 7 30.67 21.44 2.97
CA LYS A 7 31.30 20.81 1.80
C LYS A 7 30.95 19.31 1.68
N LYS A 8 30.88 18.61 2.82
CA LYS A 8 30.52 17.17 2.86
C LYS A 8 29.03 16.91 2.56
N ALA A 9 28.15 17.87 2.82
CA ALA A 9 26.74 17.80 2.46
C ALA A 9 26.50 18.05 0.96
N GLU A 10 27.26 18.96 0.33
CA GLU A 10 27.18 19.21 -1.11
C GLU A 10 27.72 18.03 -1.93
N GLU A 11 28.79 17.36 -1.49
CA GLU A 11 29.33 16.15 -2.14
C GLU A 11 28.34 14.97 -2.07
N LYS A 12 27.66 14.77 -0.93
CA LYS A 12 26.66 13.73 -0.74
C LYS A 12 25.38 13.99 -1.54
N ALA A 13 25.00 15.25 -1.75
CA ALA A 13 23.86 15.60 -2.58
C ALA A 13 24.12 15.36 -4.07
N SER A 14 25.37 15.53 -4.53
CA SER A 14 25.76 15.26 -5.92
C SER A 14 25.80 13.76 -6.22
N GLU A 15 26.23 12.94 -5.25
CA GLU A 15 26.26 11.47 -5.36
C GLU A 15 24.83 10.87 -5.42
N VAL A 16 23.86 11.45 -4.71
CA VAL A 16 22.44 11.03 -4.77
C VAL A 16 21.78 11.42 -6.10
N LYS A 17 22.29 12.48 -6.76
CA LYS A 17 21.76 12.95 -8.05
C LYS A 17 22.16 12.05 -9.23
N ASP A 18 23.30 11.36 -9.15
CA ASP A 18 23.73 10.39 -10.17
C ASP A 18 23.11 8.99 -9.99
N VAL A 19 22.78 8.62 -8.75
CA VAL A 19 22.07 7.35 -8.47
C VAL A 19 20.60 7.45 -8.89
N THR A 20 19.98 8.62 -8.78
CA THR A 20 18.57 8.78 -9.19
C THR A 20 18.36 8.78 -10.72
N THR A 21 19.37 9.18 -11.50
CA THR A 21 19.31 9.18 -12.98
C THR A 21 19.54 7.78 -13.55
N SER A 22 20.40 6.96 -12.95
CA SER A 22 20.65 5.58 -13.43
C SER A 22 19.52 4.59 -13.09
N VAL A 23 18.80 4.81 -11.99
CA VAL A 23 17.59 4.02 -11.67
C VAL A 23 16.38 4.49 -12.48
N GLY A 24 16.31 5.79 -12.81
CA GLY A 24 15.26 6.35 -13.68
C GLY A 24 15.20 5.69 -15.06
N SER A 25 16.35 5.39 -15.66
CA SER A 25 16.41 4.74 -16.97
C SER A 25 15.94 3.27 -16.94
N LYS A 26 16.26 2.51 -15.89
CA LYS A 26 15.82 1.11 -15.77
C LYS A 26 14.33 0.97 -15.49
N VAL A 27 13.72 1.92 -14.77
CA VAL A 27 12.27 1.95 -14.53
C VAL A 27 11.52 2.39 -15.79
N ALA A 28 12.09 3.30 -16.59
CA ALA A 28 11.50 3.73 -17.85
C ALA A 28 11.44 2.60 -18.90
N ASP A 29 12.49 1.77 -19.02
CA ASP A 29 12.49 0.64 -19.95
C ASP A 29 11.54 -0.50 -19.51
N GLN A 30 11.33 -0.67 -18.19
CA GLN A 30 10.35 -1.63 -17.67
C GLN A 30 8.91 -1.13 -17.81
N ALA A 31 8.68 0.19 -17.80
CA ALA A 31 7.38 0.80 -18.04
C ALA A 31 6.98 0.75 -19.53
N LYS A 32 7.95 0.75 -20.45
CA LYS A 32 7.69 0.71 -21.90
C LYS A 32 7.18 -0.65 -22.40
N ASN A 33 7.41 -1.74 -21.65
CA ASN A 33 6.97 -3.10 -22.00
C ASN A 33 5.69 -3.55 -21.28
N ILE A 34 5.08 -2.71 -20.45
CA ILE A 34 3.79 -2.98 -19.81
C ILE A 34 2.72 -2.22 -20.61
N GLY A 35 2.13 -2.93 -21.57
CA GLY A 35 1.28 -2.38 -22.63
C GLY A 35 0.20 -1.39 -22.20
N GLU A 36 0.06 -0.36 -23.03
CA GLU A 36 -1.12 0.42 -23.48
C GLU A 36 -2.42 0.54 -22.67
N SER A 37 -2.48 0.16 -21.39
CA SER A 37 -3.68 0.29 -20.55
C SER A 37 -3.41 0.94 -19.18
N ALA A 38 -2.22 1.52 -18.98
CA ALA A 38 -1.81 2.14 -17.72
C ALA A 38 -1.73 3.68 -17.76
N SER A 39 -1.84 4.32 -18.93
CA SER A 39 -1.52 5.75 -19.10
C SER A 39 -2.57 6.70 -18.52
N ASP A 40 -3.86 6.35 -18.56
CA ASP A 40 -4.93 7.24 -18.07
C ASP A 40 -5.07 7.27 -16.54
N LEU A 41 -4.65 6.21 -15.85
CA LEU A 41 -4.65 6.15 -14.38
C LEU A 41 -3.44 6.84 -13.75
N ALA A 42 -2.33 6.96 -14.49
CA ALA A 42 -1.10 7.56 -13.99
C ALA A 42 -1.17 9.09 -13.92
N THR A 43 -1.82 9.74 -14.90
CA THR A 43 -1.78 11.21 -15.01
C THR A 43 -2.74 11.91 -14.04
N GLY A 44 -3.86 11.26 -13.67
CA GLY A 44 -4.79 11.78 -12.66
C GLY A 44 -4.29 11.62 -11.22
N ALA A 45 -3.54 10.55 -10.93
CA ALA A 45 -3.05 10.25 -9.59
C ALA A 45 -1.88 11.15 -9.15
N VAL A 46 -1.07 11.64 -10.09
CA VAL A 46 0.11 12.48 -9.80
C VAL A 46 -0.29 13.87 -9.30
N LYS A 47 -1.41 14.44 -9.79
CA LYS A 47 -1.88 15.76 -9.35
C LYS A 47 -2.42 15.73 -7.91
N THR A 48 -3.21 14.72 -7.55
CA THR A 48 -3.70 14.54 -6.17
C THR A 48 -2.58 14.18 -5.19
N ALA A 49 -1.56 13.45 -5.63
CA ALA A 49 -0.42 13.08 -4.77
C ALA A 49 0.49 14.28 -4.44
N SER A 50 0.64 15.23 -5.35
CA SER A 50 1.55 16.39 -5.18
C SER A 50 1.01 17.43 -4.19
N ASP A 51 -0.31 17.65 -4.16
CA ASP A 51 -0.92 18.62 -3.25
C ASP A 51 -1.07 18.06 -1.82
N ALA A 52 -1.25 16.74 -1.67
CA ALA A 52 -1.37 16.08 -0.36
C ALA A 52 -0.01 15.87 0.35
N ALA A 53 1.09 15.78 -0.40
CA ALA A 53 2.41 15.57 0.19
C ALA A 53 2.99 16.83 0.88
N SER A 54 2.48 18.02 0.55
CA SER A 54 3.04 19.30 1.02
C SER A 54 2.55 19.73 2.41
N SER A 55 1.67 18.97 3.06
CA SER A 55 1.23 19.27 4.42
C SER A 55 1.45 18.07 5.35
N ALA A 56 2.40 18.21 6.27
CA ALA A 56 2.70 17.26 7.33
C ALA A 56 1.58 17.17 8.40
N GLY A 57 0.32 17.11 7.96
CA GLY A 57 -0.87 16.97 8.80
C GLY A 57 -1.49 15.59 8.60
N LYS A 58 -1.80 14.90 9.70
CA LYS A 58 -2.59 13.65 9.66
C LYS A 58 -3.86 13.90 8.87
N MET A 59 -4.17 13.05 7.90
CA MET A 59 -5.42 13.17 7.16
C MET A 59 -6.61 12.68 7.99
N ALA A 60 -7.73 13.40 7.90
CA ALA A 60 -8.97 12.96 8.51
C ALA A 60 -9.54 11.76 7.75
N LYS A 61 -10.06 10.76 8.48
CA LYS A 61 -10.72 9.57 7.90
C LYS A 61 -11.79 9.94 6.85
N GLY A 62 -12.62 10.92 7.17
CA GLY A 62 -13.71 11.39 6.30
C GLY A 62 -13.27 12.17 5.06
N ALA A 63 -11.99 12.53 4.93
CA ALA A 63 -11.44 13.19 3.75
C ALA A 63 -11.02 12.20 2.65
N ILE A 64 -11.04 10.90 2.93
CA ILE A 64 -10.69 9.86 1.97
C ILE A 64 -11.87 9.59 1.03
N ASP A 65 -11.64 9.78 -0.26
CA ASP A 65 -12.64 9.56 -1.29
C ASP A 65 -12.83 8.07 -1.65
N SER A 66 -13.88 7.81 -2.44
CA SER A 66 -14.25 6.46 -2.88
C SER A 66 -13.25 5.81 -3.83
N VAL A 67 -12.48 6.58 -4.60
CA VAL A 67 -11.43 6.09 -5.50
C VAL A 67 -10.25 5.57 -4.70
N VAL A 68 -9.81 6.31 -3.68
CA VAL A 68 -8.76 5.87 -2.75
C VAL A 68 -9.19 4.62 -1.99
N ILE A 69 -10.43 4.57 -1.49
CA ILE A 69 -11.00 3.38 -0.83
C ILE A 69 -11.00 2.17 -1.79
N SER A 70 -11.39 2.37 -3.05
CA SER A 70 -11.40 1.34 -4.09
C SER A 70 -9.99 0.80 -4.37
N LEU A 71 -9.00 1.69 -4.46
CA LEU A 71 -7.61 1.31 -4.67
C LEU A 71 -7.05 0.53 -3.48
N ALA A 72 -7.29 1.00 -2.25
CA ALA A 72 -6.91 0.31 -1.02
C ALA A 72 -7.54 -1.09 -0.95
N THR A 73 -8.83 -1.21 -1.29
CA THR A 73 -9.54 -2.50 -1.34
C THR A 73 -8.87 -3.46 -2.31
N LYS A 74 -8.57 -3.02 -3.55
CA LYS A 74 -7.91 -3.86 -4.56
C LYS A 74 -6.53 -4.34 -4.10
N ILE A 75 -5.76 -3.46 -3.44
CA ILE A 75 -4.46 -3.79 -2.87
C ILE A 75 -4.64 -4.91 -1.82
N VAL A 76 -5.54 -4.73 -0.86
CA VAL A 76 -5.82 -5.72 0.19
C VAL A 76 -6.28 -7.05 -0.39
N VAL A 77 -7.23 -7.05 -1.33
CA VAL A 77 -7.69 -8.28 -2.02
C VAL A 77 -6.52 -9.01 -2.68
N ARG A 78 -5.71 -8.29 -3.47
CA ARG A 78 -4.56 -8.89 -4.16
C ARG A 78 -3.54 -9.44 -3.16
N SER A 79 -3.32 -8.72 -2.08
CA SER A 79 -2.47 -9.11 -0.97
C SER A 79 -2.97 -10.39 -0.30
N MET A 80 -4.25 -10.45 0.08
CA MET A 80 -4.84 -11.61 0.72
C MET A 80 -4.84 -12.83 -0.22
N LYS A 81 -5.09 -12.66 -1.53
CA LYS A 81 -4.96 -13.76 -2.51
C LYS A 81 -3.55 -14.35 -2.53
N LYS A 82 -2.51 -13.53 -2.36
CA LYS A 82 -1.12 -14.02 -2.26
C LYS A 82 -0.90 -14.82 -0.97
N VAL A 83 -1.54 -14.44 0.13
CA VAL A 83 -1.47 -15.18 1.39
C VAL A 83 -2.22 -16.49 1.33
N GLY A 84 -3.41 -16.51 0.71
CA GLY A 84 -4.14 -17.75 0.40
C GLY A 84 -3.27 -18.78 -0.30
N LYS A 85 -2.54 -18.34 -1.33
CA LYS A 85 -1.57 -19.18 -2.06
C LYS A 85 -0.38 -19.69 -1.24
N LYS A 86 -0.06 -19.09 -0.09
CA LYS A 86 0.97 -19.61 0.82
C LYS A 86 0.44 -20.73 1.72
N GLY A 87 -0.88 -20.98 1.69
CA GLY A 87 -1.54 -22.04 2.41
C GLY A 87 -1.94 -21.69 3.84
N SER A 88 -2.74 -22.57 4.43
CA SER A 88 -3.31 -22.42 5.77
C SER A 88 -2.24 -22.24 6.86
N SER A 89 -1.10 -22.91 6.75
CA SER A 89 0.03 -22.81 7.71
C SER A 89 0.68 -21.41 7.77
N TYR A 90 0.53 -20.61 6.72
CA TYR A 90 0.96 -19.22 6.72
C TYR A 90 -0.12 -18.30 7.29
N ILE A 91 -1.39 -18.64 7.06
CA ILE A 91 -2.54 -17.85 7.50
C ILE A 91 -2.76 -17.97 9.01
N SER A 92 -2.73 -19.19 9.55
CA SER A 92 -3.00 -19.47 10.96
C SER A 92 -1.88 -19.06 11.91
N ASP A 93 -0.68 -18.84 11.39
CA ASP A 93 0.47 -18.36 12.14
C ASP A 93 0.43 -16.83 12.24
N ASP A 94 0.18 -16.31 13.44
CA ASP A 94 0.03 -14.88 13.69
C ASP A 94 1.27 -14.07 13.26
N SER A 95 2.48 -14.57 13.52
CA SER A 95 3.72 -13.87 13.17
C SER A 95 3.94 -13.82 11.66
N LYS A 96 3.62 -14.91 10.94
CA LYS A 96 3.67 -14.93 9.48
C LYS A 96 2.61 -14.04 8.85
N TYR A 97 1.41 -14.05 9.41
CA TYR A 97 0.31 -13.20 8.96
C TYR A 97 0.59 -11.73 9.24
N GLU A 98 1.19 -11.39 10.39
CA GLU A 98 1.59 -10.02 10.74
C GLU A 98 2.58 -9.44 9.74
N MET A 99 3.61 -10.19 9.32
CA MET A 99 4.51 -9.76 8.24
C MET A 99 3.77 -9.44 6.94
N PHE A 100 2.66 -10.13 6.67
CA PHE A 100 1.81 -9.84 5.54
C PHE A 100 1.00 -8.55 5.73
N VAL A 101 0.45 -8.34 6.93
CA VAL A 101 -0.26 -7.12 7.33
C VAL A 101 0.66 -5.91 7.16
N ASP A 102 1.90 -5.97 7.66
CA ASP A 102 2.91 -4.92 7.55
C ASP A 102 3.22 -4.55 6.09
N ARG A 103 3.55 -5.55 5.27
CA ARG A 103 3.85 -5.31 3.85
C ARG A 103 2.67 -4.75 3.09
N THR A 104 1.46 -5.19 3.44
CA THR A 104 0.24 -4.67 2.79
C THR A 104 0.02 -3.21 3.18
N TRP A 105 0.26 -2.85 4.44
CA TRP A 105 0.21 -1.46 4.90
C TRP A 105 1.16 -0.55 4.12
N GLU A 106 2.41 -0.98 3.94
CA GLU A 106 3.46 -0.18 3.27
C GLU A 106 3.11 0.19 1.83
N ILE A 107 2.36 -0.67 1.13
CA ILE A 107 1.95 -0.46 -0.27
C ILE A 107 0.59 0.23 -0.42
N LEU A 108 -0.10 0.54 0.69
CA LEU A 108 -1.36 1.28 0.61
C LEU A 108 -1.14 2.70 0.04
N PRO A 109 -2.18 3.29 -0.57
CA PRO A 109 -2.10 4.65 -1.09
C PRO A 109 -1.62 5.61 0.00
N LEU A 110 -0.74 6.54 -0.36
CA LEU A 110 -0.21 7.54 0.58
C LEU A 110 -1.34 8.21 1.39
N PRO A 111 -2.49 8.56 0.78
CA PRO A 111 -3.59 9.11 1.55
C PRO A 111 -4.06 8.27 2.74
N VAL A 112 -4.16 6.97 2.57
CA VAL A 112 -4.55 6.03 3.63
C VAL A 112 -3.48 5.99 4.72
N ARG A 113 -2.20 5.94 4.32
CA ARG A 113 -1.08 5.93 5.27
C ARG A 113 -0.99 7.20 6.10
N LEU A 114 -1.38 8.35 5.54
CA LEU A 114 -1.41 9.64 6.25
C LEU A 114 -2.54 9.74 7.30
N VAL A 115 -3.60 8.93 7.22
CA VAL A 115 -4.60 8.83 8.29
C VAL A 115 -3.99 8.15 9.53
N GLY A 116 -3.07 7.21 9.31
CA GLY A 116 -2.36 6.47 10.34
C GLY A 116 -2.93 5.09 10.60
N ARG A 117 -2.03 4.11 10.81
CA ARG A 117 -2.34 2.68 11.01
C ARG A 117 -3.26 2.47 12.21
N ASP A 118 -2.88 3.06 13.35
CA ASP A 118 -3.62 2.94 14.61
C ASP A 118 -4.98 3.63 14.52
N SER A 119 -5.02 4.82 13.92
CA SER A 119 -6.26 5.59 13.70
C SER A 119 -7.28 4.76 12.93
N LEU A 120 -6.85 4.07 11.88
CA LEU A 120 -7.71 3.21 11.07
C LEU A 120 -8.11 1.90 11.74
N GLY A 121 -7.49 1.53 12.88
CA GLY A 121 -7.64 0.18 13.45
C GLY A 121 -7.21 -0.90 12.45
N TYR A 122 -6.18 -0.60 11.65
CA TYR A 122 -5.81 -1.41 10.48
C TYR A 122 -5.50 -2.86 10.85
N ASP A 123 -4.74 -3.07 11.92
CA ASP A 123 -4.32 -4.42 12.33
C ASP A 123 -5.53 -5.26 12.73
N THR A 124 -6.40 -4.70 13.59
CA THR A 124 -7.66 -5.32 13.98
C THR A 124 -8.52 -5.67 12.77
N ALA A 125 -8.63 -4.77 11.79
CA ALA A 125 -9.38 -5.01 10.57
C ALA A 125 -8.78 -6.18 9.76
N MET A 126 -7.45 -6.23 9.61
CA MET A 126 -6.78 -7.28 8.85
C MET A 126 -6.89 -8.65 9.53
N PHE A 127 -6.72 -8.72 10.86
CA PHE A 127 -6.93 -9.98 11.61
C PHE A 127 -8.40 -10.42 11.63
N THR A 128 -9.34 -9.48 11.60
CA THR A 128 -10.76 -9.80 11.43
C THR A 128 -11.03 -10.38 10.04
N LEU A 129 -10.43 -9.78 9.00
CA LEU A 129 -10.55 -10.28 7.63
C LEU A 129 -9.95 -11.67 7.48
N ARG A 130 -8.82 -11.97 8.14
CA ARG A 130 -8.25 -13.31 8.18
C ARG A 130 -9.31 -14.34 8.55
N ASN A 131 -9.94 -14.16 9.70
CA ASN A 131 -10.89 -15.14 10.24
C ASN A 131 -12.17 -15.18 9.41
N THR A 132 -12.59 -14.04 8.84
CA THR A 132 -13.84 -13.95 8.07
C THR A 132 -13.72 -14.59 6.69
N VAL A 133 -12.57 -14.37 6.03
CA VAL A 133 -12.30 -14.83 4.66
C VAL A 133 -11.74 -16.25 4.67
N PHE A 134 -10.77 -16.54 5.53
CA PHE A 134 -10.09 -17.85 5.55
C PHE A 134 -10.59 -18.81 6.63
N GLY A 135 -11.50 -18.38 7.52
CA GLY A 135 -11.99 -19.23 8.61
C GLY A 135 -13.13 -20.18 8.22
N LYS A 136 -13.52 -20.24 6.94
CA LYS A 136 -14.62 -21.08 6.46
C LYS A 136 -14.18 -22.34 5.73
N ASP A 137 -12.96 -22.37 5.21
CA ASP A 137 -12.46 -23.47 4.38
C ASP A 137 -11.33 -24.22 5.08
N ASP A 138 -11.54 -25.52 5.30
CA ASP A 138 -10.51 -26.46 5.76
C ASP A 138 -9.53 -26.83 4.62
N ASN A 139 -9.91 -26.56 3.37
CA ASN A 139 -9.11 -26.76 2.17
C ASN A 139 -8.63 -25.42 1.58
N GLU A 140 -7.71 -25.50 0.60
CA GLU A 140 -6.93 -24.38 0.05
C GLU A 140 -7.62 -23.00 0.15
N PRO A 141 -7.09 -22.06 0.97
CA PRO A 141 -7.75 -20.80 1.22
C PRO A 141 -7.76 -19.92 -0.03
N GLU A 142 -8.88 -19.93 -0.75
CA GLU A 142 -9.12 -19.09 -1.92
C GLU A 142 -10.03 -17.90 -1.55
N ILE A 143 -9.94 -16.80 -2.31
CA ILE A 143 -10.75 -15.60 -2.10
C ILE A 143 -11.73 -15.48 -3.24
N ASP A 144 -13.01 -15.59 -2.92
CA ASP A 144 -14.11 -15.51 -3.88
C ASP A 144 -14.64 -14.06 -4.03
N LYS A 145 -15.69 -13.89 -4.84
CA LYS A 145 -16.34 -12.58 -5.04
C LYS A 145 -17.08 -12.06 -3.80
N ASN A 146 -17.61 -12.95 -2.96
CA ASN A 146 -18.28 -12.59 -1.72
C ASN A 146 -17.26 -12.03 -0.72
N ASP A 147 -16.10 -12.66 -0.63
CA ASP A 147 -14.99 -12.21 0.20
C ASP A 147 -14.48 -10.83 -0.23
N GLU A 148 -14.37 -10.57 -1.54
CA GLU A 148 -14.03 -9.22 -2.03
C GLU A 148 -15.05 -8.17 -1.56
N GLY A 149 -16.33 -8.53 -1.51
CA GLY A 149 -17.40 -7.68 -0.96
C GLY A 149 -17.24 -7.41 0.54
N ILE A 150 -16.89 -8.44 1.31
CA ILE A 150 -16.58 -8.33 2.76
C ILE A 150 -15.36 -7.43 2.97
N ILE A 151 -14.28 -7.67 2.24
CA ILE A 151 -13.05 -6.87 2.29
C ILE A 151 -13.37 -5.41 2.00
N LYS A 152 -14.12 -5.12 0.92
CA LYS A 152 -14.54 -3.75 0.60
C LYS A 152 -15.32 -3.09 1.73
N LYS A 153 -16.25 -3.82 2.36
CA LYS A 153 -17.06 -3.32 3.48
C LYS A 153 -16.19 -3.00 4.70
N THR A 154 -15.27 -3.88 5.05
CA THR A 154 -14.32 -3.69 6.15
C THR A 154 -13.42 -2.49 5.90
N ILE A 155 -12.80 -2.39 4.71
CA ILE A 155 -11.92 -1.28 4.36
C ILE A 155 -12.68 0.05 4.39
N LYS A 156 -13.90 0.10 3.82
CA LYS A 156 -14.75 1.29 3.90
C LYS A 156 -15.11 1.66 5.35
N GLY A 157 -15.27 0.67 6.23
CA GLY A 157 -15.56 0.86 7.64
C GLY A 157 -14.43 1.56 8.40
N MET A 158 -13.17 1.40 8.00
CA MET A 158 -12.02 2.04 8.67
C MET A 158 -12.02 3.57 8.55
N PHE A 159 -12.66 4.11 7.50
CA PHE A 159 -12.71 5.54 7.17
C PHE A 159 -14.00 6.23 7.62
N ARG A 160 -14.87 5.52 8.34
CA ARG A 160 -16.08 6.09 8.93
C ARG A 160 -15.86 6.60 10.35
#